data_AF-A0A2R5FID1-F1
#
_entry.id   AF-A0A2R5FID1-F1
#
_cell.length_a   1.000
_cell.length_b   1.000
_cell.length_c   1.000
_cell.angle_alpha   90.00
_cell.angle_beta   90.00
_cell.angle_gamma   90.00
#
_symmetry.space_group_name_H-M   'P 1'
#
loop_
_entity.id
_entity.type
_entity.pdbx_description
1 polymer ?
#
loop_
_entity_poly.entity_id
_entity_poly.type
_entity_poly.pdbx_seq_one_letter_code
_entity_poly.pdbx_strand_id
1 'polypeptide(L)'
;MKANKMQLIIQVFFQLLLWTGIIAAIAYCAICLFLFIKQPRFIFFPSAVIEKTPEFFNLPYEEIWLSVPKTGKVEHIHGWWIEAKQPNAKVLLYLHGNGINVGANCP
;
A
#
# COMPACT_ATOMS: atom_id res chain seq x y z
N MET A 1 60.53 17.32 -2.45
CA MET A 1 59.91 16.35 -1.52
C MET A 1 58.55 16.78 -0.96
N LYS A 2 58.29 18.07 -0.64
CA LYS A 2 56.99 18.56 -0.12
C LYS A 2 55.81 18.47 -1.10
N ALA A 3 56.02 18.75 -2.39
CA ALA A 3 54.96 18.77 -3.41
C ALA A 3 54.29 17.39 -3.60
N ASN A 4 55.09 16.30 -3.63
CA ASN A 4 54.57 14.93 -3.74
C ASN A 4 53.73 14.52 -2.53
N LYS A 5 54.09 15.00 -1.32
CA LYS A 5 53.31 14.75 -0.10
C LYS A 5 51.96 15.45 -0.13
N MET A 6 51.91 16.70 -0.62
CA MET A 6 50.66 17.46 -0.76
C MET A 6 49.73 16.86 -1.82
N GLN A 7 50.27 16.42 -2.96
CA GLN A 7 49.48 15.73 -3.98
C GLN A 7 48.93 14.38 -3.49
N LEU A 8 49.72 13.62 -2.74
CA LEU A 8 49.26 12.38 -2.12
C LEU A 8 48.08 12.62 -1.15
N ILE A 9 48.18 13.66 -0.32
CA ILE A 9 47.10 14.04 0.61
C ILE A 9 45.82 14.37 -0.15
N ILE A 10 45.91 15.23 -1.18
CA ILE A 10 44.76 15.62 -2.01
C ILE A 10 44.13 14.39 -2.69
N GLN A 11 44.95 13.50 -3.23
CA GLN A 11 44.50 12.27 -3.88
C GLN A 11 43.76 11.35 -2.90
N VAL A 12 44.30 11.15 -1.69
CA VAL A 12 43.65 10.35 -0.64
C VAL A 12 42.31 10.98 -0.22
N PHE A 13 42.27 12.30 -0.02
CA PHE A 13 41.01 12.99 0.31
C PHE A 13 39.95 12.83 -0.79
N PHE A 14 40.36 12.96 -2.06
CA PHE A 14 39.46 12.78 -3.19
C PHE A 14 38.94 11.34 -3.29
N GLN A 15 39.80 10.34 -3.07
CA GLN A 15 39.41 8.93 -3.02
C GLN A 15 38.43 8.66 -1.87
N LEU A 16 38.70 9.19 -0.67
CA LEU A 16 37.79 9.06 0.46
C LEU A 16 36.43 9.67 0.17
N LEU A 17 36.40 10.89 -0.40
CA LEU A 17 35.15 11.55 -0.80
C LEU A 17 34.35 10.71 -1.82
N LEU A 18 35.01 10.17 -2.84
CA LEU A 18 34.38 9.30 -3.83
C LEU A 18 33.81 8.03 -3.19
N TRP A 19 34.58 7.35 -2.34
CA TRP A 19 34.12 6.15 -1.64
C TRP A 19 32.93 6.44 -0.73
N THR A 20 32.95 7.56 0.00
CA THR A 20 31.81 8.00 0.81
C THR A 20 30.58 8.24 -0.07
N GLY A 21 30.74 8.91 -1.22
CA GLY A 21 29.64 9.13 -2.16
C GLY A 21 29.06 7.84 -2.72
N ILE A 22 29.91 6.87 -3.10
CA ILE A 22 29.48 5.56 -3.59
C ILE A 22 28.71 4.79 -2.50
N ILE A 23 29.24 4.75 -1.27
CA ILE A 23 28.59 4.08 -0.15
C ILE A 23 27.22 4.72 0.14
N ALA A 24 27.13 6.04 0.15
CA ALA A 24 25.87 6.76 0.36
C ALA A 24 24.84 6.45 -0.75
N ALA A 25 25.28 6.43 -2.02
CA ALA A 25 24.41 6.08 -3.14
C ALA A 25 23.90 4.64 -3.05
N ILE A 26 24.78 3.68 -2.71
CA ILE A 26 24.39 2.27 -2.51
C ILE A 26 23.38 2.16 -1.38
N ALA A 27 23.63 2.81 -0.24
CA ALA A 27 22.73 2.79 0.92
C ALA A 27 21.36 3.38 0.56
N TYR A 28 21.32 4.50 -0.14
CA TYR A 28 20.07 5.13 -0.60
C TYR A 28 19.27 4.20 -1.52
N CYS A 29 19.92 3.63 -2.55
CA CYS A 29 19.28 2.68 -3.45
C CYS A 29 18.75 1.44 -2.71
N ALA A 30 19.51 0.92 -1.74
CA ALA A 30 19.08 -0.21 -0.92
C ALA A 30 17.84 0.13 -0.08
N ILE A 31 17.79 1.32 0.52
CA ILE A 31 16.62 1.80 1.28
C ILE A 31 15.42 1.96 0.35
N CYS A 32 15.57 2.57 -0.82
CA CYS A 32 14.50 2.72 -1.80
C CYS A 32 13.96 1.36 -2.25
N LEU A 33 14.84 0.40 -2.56
CA LEU A 33 14.43 -0.95 -2.94
C LEU A 33 13.71 -1.67 -1.80
N PHE A 34 14.22 -1.54 -0.57
CA PHE A 34 13.58 -2.09 0.62
C PHE A 34 12.16 -1.52 0.81
N LEU A 35 12.01 -0.21 0.73
CA LEU A 35 10.71 0.45 0.84
C LEU A 35 9.79 0.05 -0.31
N PHE A 36 10.27 -0.02 -1.55
CA PHE A 36 9.47 -0.46 -2.69
C PHE A 36 8.92 -1.88 -2.52
N ILE A 37 9.72 -2.80 -1.96
CA ILE A 37 9.30 -4.18 -1.70
C ILE A 37 8.35 -4.25 -0.49
N LYS A 38 8.59 -3.46 0.57
CA LYS A 38 7.87 -3.56 1.84
C LYS A 38 6.72 -2.59 2.02
N GLN A 39 6.58 -1.59 1.15
CA GLN A 39 5.53 -0.58 1.23
C GLN A 39 4.12 -1.17 1.38
N PRO A 40 3.70 -2.27 0.71
CA PRO A 40 2.33 -2.75 0.88
C PRO A 40 2.03 -3.12 2.32
N ARG A 41 3.01 -3.65 3.06
CA ARG A 41 2.86 -4.01 4.48
C ARG A 41 2.89 -2.80 5.43
N PHE A 42 3.40 -1.66 4.97
CA PHE A 42 3.45 -0.43 5.78
C PHE A 42 2.25 0.48 5.55
N ILE A 43 1.56 0.35 4.42
CA ILE A 43 0.39 1.19 4.11
C ILE A 43 -0.93 0.42 4.16
N PHE A 44 -0.92 -0.91 3.96
CA PHE A 44 -2.12 -1.75 3.93
C PHE A 44 -2.18 -2.69 5.14
N PHE A 45 -3.17 -2.46 5.99
CA PHE A 45 -3.43 -3.24 7.21
C PHE A 45 -4.85 -3.81 7.16
N PRO A 46 -5.09 -4.86 6.34
CA PRO A 46 -6.41 -5.45 6.24
C PRO A 46 -6.77 -6.19 7.53
N SER A 47 -8.05 -6.21 7.87
CA SER A 47 -8.59 -7.03 8.97
C SER A 47 -9.75 -7.88 8.45
N ALA A 48 -9.82 -9.12 8.90
CA ALA A 48 -10.98 -9.98 8.63
C ALA A 48 -12.18 -9.67 9.53
N VAL A 49 -11.98 -8.91 10.62
CA VAL A 49 -13.03 -8.59 11.59
C VAL A 49 -13.86 -7.42 11.08
N ILE A 50 -15.15 -7.66 10.82
CA ILE A 50 -16.12 -6.62 10.51
C ILE A 50 -16.66 -6.04 11.83
N GLU A 51 -16.27 -4.82 12.18
CA GLU A 51 -16.73 -4.18 13.43
C GLU A 51 -18.10 -3.49 13.31
N LYS A 52 -18.47 -3.05 12.10
CA LYS A 52 -19.75 -2.39 11.81
C LYS A 52 -20.33 -2.92 10.52
N THR A 53 -21.64 -3.16 10.54
CA THR A 53 -22.46 -3.53 9.38
C THR A 53 -23.52 -2.44 9.15
N PRO A 54 -24.22 -2.42 8.00
CA PRO A 54 -25.28 -1.44 7.76
C PRO A 54 -26.43 -1.52 8.78
N GLU A 55 -26.61 -2.66 9.44
CA GLU A 55 -27.58 -2.82 10.54
C GLU A 55 -27.32 -1.86 11.70
N PHE A 56 -26.07 -1.45 11.94
CA PHE A 56 -25.74 -0.43 12.94
C PHE A 56 -26.46 0.90 12.70
N PHE A 57 -26.81 1.19 11.44
CA PHE A 57 -27.57 2.37 11.02
C PHE A 57 -29.04 2.07 10.73
N ASN A 58 -29.54 0.92 11.16
CA ASN A 58 -30.88 0.40 10.86
C ASN A 58 -31.17 0.32 9.35
N LEU A 59 -30.14 0.09 8.54
CA LEU A 59 -30.29 -0.11 7.10
C LEU A 59 -30.43 -1.61 6.80
N PRO A 60 -31.54 -2.06 6.20
CA PRO A 60 -31.64 -3.43 5.72
C PRO A 60 -30.65 -3.63 4.56
N TYR A 61 -29.94 -4.74 4.58
CA TYR A 61 -28.95 -5.07 3.57
C TYR A 61 -28.90 -6.58 3.35
N GLU A 62 -28.39 -6.98 2.19
CA GLU A 62 -28.07 -8.36 1.86
C GLU A 62 -26.56 -8.54 1.76
N GLU A 63 -26.04 -9.62 2.33
CA GLU A 63 -24.66 -10.02 2.09
C GLU A 63 -24.53 -10.66 0.70
N ILE A 64 -23.58 -10.15 -0.08
CA ILE A 64 -23.32 -10.63 -1.44
C ILE A 64 -21.86 -11.06 -1.60
N TRP A 65 -21.67 -12.10 -2.42
CA TRP A 65 -20.35 -12.61 -2.78
C TRP A 65 -20.23 -12.68 -4.30
N LEU A 66 -19.38 -11.82 -4.86
CA LEU A 66 -19.15 -11.76 -6.29
C LEU A 66 -17.95 -12.62 -6.67
N SER A 67 -18.14 -13.58 -7.57
CA SER A 67 -17.04 -14.39 -8.10
C SER A 67 -16.23 -13.62 -9.13
N VAL A 68 -14.92 -13.55 -8.92
CA VAL A 68 -13.95 -12.94 -9.82
C VAL A 68 -13.09 -14.06 -10.42
N PRO A 69 -13.32 -14.44 -11.68
CA PRO A 69 -12.51 -15.46 -12.34
C PRO A 69 -11.10 -14.93 -12.59
N LYS A 70 -10.10 -15.70 -12.18
CA LYS A 70 -8.68 -15.43 -12.42
C LYS A 70 -8.03 -16.71 -12.93
N THR A 71 -6.96 -16.58 -13.71
CA THR A 71 -6.28 -17.75 -14.28
C THR A 71 -5.83 -18.69 -13.16
N GLY A 72 -6.43 -19.90 -13.12
CA GLY A 72 -6.09 -20.95 -12.16
C GLY A 72 -6.81 -20.88 -10.80
N LYS A 73 -7.62 -19.86 -10.51
CA LYS A 73 -8.42 -19.78 -9.27
C LYS A 73 -9.59 -18.81 -9.40
N VAL A 74 -10.73 -19.11 -8.77
CA VAL A 74 -11.80 -18.13 -8.56
C VAL A 74 -11.56 -17.42 -7.23
N GLU A 75 -11.48 -16.09 -7.26
CA GLU A 75 -11.48 -15.23 -6.06
C GLU A 75 -12.90 -14.70 -5.81
N HIS A 76 -13.18 -14.24 -4.59
CA HIS A 76 -14.49 -13.71 -4.24
C HIS A 76 -14.37 -12.33 -3.60
N ILE A 77 -15.27 -11.43 -3.97
CA ILE A 77 -15.43 -10.12 -3.35
C ILE A 77 -16.67 -10.16 -2.45
N HIS A 78 -16.48 -9.86 -1.17
CA HIS A 78 -17.58 -9.67 -0.23
C HIS A 78 -18.11 -8.24 -0.31
N GLY A 79 -19.41 -8.06 -0.22
CA GLY A 79 -20.02 -6.74 -0.13
C GLY A 79 -21.44 -6.79 0.43
N TRP A 80 -22.03 -5.60 0.55
CA TRP A 80 -23.42 -5.43 0.97
C TRP A 80 -24.24 -4.81 -0.14
N TRP A 81 -25.40 -5.39 -0.40
CA TRP A 81 -26.41 -4.81 -1.25
C TRP A 81 -27.46 -4.13 -0.37
N ILE A 82 -27.64 -2.82 -0.56
CA ILE A 82 -28.65 -2.04 0.15
C ILE A 82 -29.72 -1.67 -0.88
N GLU A 83 -30.89 -2.31 -0.78
CA GLU A 83 -31.96 -2.10 -1.73
C GLU A 83 -32.58 -0.70 -1.58
N ALA A 84 -32.77 -0.01 -2.71
CA ALA A 84 -33.44 1.27 -2.72
C ALA A 84 -34.95 1.09 -2.57
N LYS A 85 -35.60 1.96 -1.78
CA LYS A 85 -37.07 1.95 -1.62
C LYS A 85 -37.83 2.27 -2.92
N GLN A 86 -37.18 2.94 -3.87
CA GLN A 86 -37.80 3.33 -5.13
C GLN A 86 -37.48 2.30 -6.22
N PRO A 87 -38.49 1.81 -6.97
CA PRO A 87 -38.24 0.92 -8.10
C PRO A 87 -37.43 1.63 -9.19
N ASN A 88 -36.49 0.91 -9.81
CA ASN A 88 -35.58 1.42 -10.86
C ASN A 88 -34.68 2.60 -10.42
N ALA A 89 -34.38 2.71 -9.13
CA ALA A 89 -33.40 3.68 -8.64
C ALA A 89 -32.01 3.43 -9.26
N LYS A 90 -31.23 4.50 -9.36
CA LYS A 90 -29.82 4.39 -9.79
C LYS A 90 -29.00 3.64 -8.75
N VAL A 91 -28.05 2.84 -9.21
CA VAL A 91 -27.13 2.07 -8.34
C VAL A 91 -25.84 2.86 -8.12
N LEU A 92 -25.39 2.93 -6.86
CA LEU A 92 -24.07 3.41 -6.48
C LEU A 92 -23.18 2.21 -6.13
N LEU A 93 -22.08 2.04 -6.85
CA LEU A 93 -21.02 1.12 -6.45
C LEU A 93 -20.03 1.87 -5.56
N TYR A 94 -20.08 1.60 -4.26
CA TYR A 94 -19.14 2.14 -3.29
C TYR A 94 -17.98 1.15 -3.07
N LEU A 95 -16.75 1.63 -3.25
CA LEU A 95 -15.53 0.86 -3.00
C LEU A 95 -14.79 1.51 -1.82
N HIS A 96 -14.56 0.73 -0.77
CA HIS A 96 -13.88 1.23 0.41
C HIS A 96 -12.40 1.54 0.11
N GLY A 97 -11.80 2.43 0.90
CA GLY A 97 -10.38 2.75 0.80
C GLY A 97 -9.46 1.64 1.35
N ASN A 98 -8.17 1.95 1.43
CA ASN A 98 -7.12 1.01 1.84
C ASN A 98 -7.21 0.50 3.30
N GLY A 99 -8.13 1.01 4.11
CA GLY A 99 -8.22 0.67 5.53
C GLY A 99 -9.06 -0.57 5.79
N ILE A 100 -8.50 -1.54 6.52
CA ILE A 100 -9.22 -2.62 7.23
C ILE A 100 -10.08 -3.51 6.31
N ASN A 101 -11.36 -3.16 6.11
CA ASN A 101 -12.36 -3.85 5.30
C ASN A 101 -13.59 -2.95 5.06
N VAL A 102 -14.61 -3.49 4.38
CA VAL A 102 -15.86 -2.80 4.04
C VAL A 102 -16.60 -2.17 5.23
N GLY A 103 -16.45 -2.69 6.44
CA GLY A 103 -17.09 -2.15 7.65
C GLY A 103 -16.45 -0.88 8.20
N ALA A 104 -15.20 -0.57 7.84
CA ALA A 104 -14.50 0.61 8.35
C ALA A 104 -15.11 1.93 7.85
N ASN A 105 -15.70 1.92 6.66
CA ASN A 105 -16.45 3.02 6.08
C ASN A 105 -17.86 2.57 5.70
N CYS A 106 -18.51 1.82 6.58
CA CYS A 106 -19.90 1.44 6.39
C CYS A 106 -20.75 2.73 6.23
N PRO A 107 -21.45 2.91 5.10
CA PRO A 107 -22.31 4.07 4.87
C PRO A 107 -23.55 4.08 5.77
#